data_AF-A0A3D1G778-F1
#
_entry.id   AF-A0A3D1G778-F1
#
_cell.length_a   1.000
_cell.length_b   1.000
_cell.length_c   1.000
_cell.angle_alpha   90.00
_cell.angle_beta   90.00
_cell.angle_gamma   90.00
#
_symmetry.space_group_name_H-M   'P 1'
#
loop_
_entity.id
_entity.type
_entity.pdbx_description
1 polymer ?
#
loop_
_entity_poly.entity_id
_entity_poly.type
_entity_poly.pdbx_seq_one_letter_code
_entity_poly.pdbx_strand_id
1 'polypeptide(L)'
;MGKYIIILFTVVMLASCDLLEVSDMDEYPVKVNPYTMAELTELNDHYHQLNGGRICSTLNEFGFTGYSRVLFPNDENPCLQREISRIEILDSDSLLDVAKQTLLENQEFTMVTDTSLLELEEVFPLYGCTICEGPETDNKIIEWKFRFSSQKFGNIPVENTEITVFVDALGVNRIWGNWYQEVKSYGLINIGYMQAQESVKGWQFDMNEITGEDYIFTVTETSMTEQPEFRFLPHLNRDTLELRKSWLVPIMYDKELIEGWHAYVDAYEGTLLRFETIGLQDNL
;
A
#
# COMPACT_ATOMS: atom_id res chain seq x y z
N MET A 1 52.27 59.53 13.98
CA MET A 1 50.93 59.49 13.35
C MET A 1 50.92 58.28 12.45
N GLY A 2 50.18 57.20 12.65
CA GLY A 2 49.00 56.98 13.45
C GLY A 2 48.02 56.15 12.61
N LYS A 3 47.78 54.91 13.05
CA LYS A 3 46.70 53.98 12.68
C LYS A 3 46.93 53.00 11.51
N TYR A 4 47.31 51.79 11.90
CA TYR A 4 46.77 50.53 11.37
C TYR A 4 45.23 50.54 11.41
N ILE A 5 44.56 50.04 10.36
CA ILE A 5 43.23 49.43 10.48
C ILE A 5 43.23 48.13 9.66
N ILE A 6 43.13 47.04 10.41
CA ILE A 6 42.72 45.69 10.02
C ILE A 6 41.19 45.64 10.08
N ILE A 7 40.52 45.09 9.05
CA ILE A 7 39.22 44.36 9.10
C ILE A 7 39.26 43.47 7.85
N LEU A 8 39.51 42.15 7.82
CA LEU A 8 39.01 40.96 8.53
C LEU A 8 37.49 40.75 8.48
N PHE A 9 37.11 39.73 7.69
CA PHE A 9 35.90 38.90 7.78
C PHE A 9 34.53 39.54 7.57
N THR A 10 33.84 39.13 6.51
CA THR A 10 32.74 38.15 6.65
C THR A 10 32.28 37.66 5.27
N VAL A 11 32.81 36.51 4.85
CA VAL A 11 32.10 35.62 3.93
C VAL A 11 31.03 34.95 4.79
N VAL A 12 29.85 35.57 4.85
CA VAL A 12 28.60 34.88 5.21
C VAL A 12 27.81 34.79 3.91
N MET A 13 28.30 33.96 3.00
CA MET A 13 27.49 33.45 1.91
C MET A 13 26.48 32.49 2.54
N LEU A 14 25.31 33.04 2.83
CA LEU A 14 24.01 32.43 2.53
C LEU A 14 23.94 30.93 2.80
N ALA A 15 24.01 30.54 4.08
CA ALA A 15 23.11 29.50 4.53
C ALA A 15 21.71 30.11 4.48
N SER A 16 21.03 29.97 3.34
CA SER A 16 19.57 29.95 3.31
C SER A 16 19.16 28.73 4.13
N CYS A 17 19.09 28.91 5.45
CA CYS A 17 18.17 28.18 6.27
C CYS A 17 16.80 28.55 5.72
N ASP A 18 16.23 27.70 4.86
CA ASP A 18 14.79 27.66 4.69
C ASP A 18 14.24 27.33 6.08
N LEU A 19 13.83 28.38 6.78
CA LEU A 19 13.07 28.26 8.00
C LEU A 19 11.75 27.66 7.55
N LEU A 20 11.55 26.36 7.82
CA LEU A 20 10.25 25.70 7.66
C LEU A 20 9.19 26.60 8.30
N GLU A 21 8.32 27.19 7.48
CA GLU A 21 7.22 28.00 7.98
C GLU A 21 6.28 27.06 8.74
N VAL A 22 5.93 27.44 9.98
CA VAL A 22 5.07 26.67 10.89
C VAL A 22 3.69 26.35 10.26
N SER A 23 3.29 27.04 9.19
CA SER A 23 2.06 26.75 8.43
C SER A 23 2.09 25.43 7.65
N ASP A 24 3.26 24.91 7.28
CA ASP A 24 3.36 23.63 6.56
C ASP A 24 3.17 22.41 7.48
N MET A 25 3.07 22.63 8.79
CA MET A 25 2.82 21.58 9.80
C MET A 25 1.34 21.23 9.96
N ASP A 26 0.42 22.07 9.48
CA ASP A 26 -1.03 21.87 9.68
C ASP A 26 -1.64 20.86 8.67
N GLU A 27 -0.90 20.42 7.66
CA GLU A 27 -1.37 19.49 6.61
C GLU A 27 -0.99 18.02 6.85
N TYR A 28 -0.31 17.69 7.96
CA TYR A 28 0.10 16.32 8.32
C TYR A 28 -0.71 15.75 9.51
N PRO A 29 -1.15 14.47 9.48
CA PRO A 29 -1.09 13.56 8.33
C PRO A 29 -2.12 13.93 7.26
N VAL A 30 -1.94 13.43 6.03
CA VAL A 30 -2.97 13.53 4.99
C VAL A 30 -4.14 12.64 5.40
N LYS A 31 -5.35 13.22 5.43
CA LYS A 31 -6.57 12.55 5.90
C LYS A 31 -7.54 12.33 4.75
N VAL A 32 -8.04 11.11 4.62
CA VAL A 32 -9.12 10.76 3.72
C VAL A 32 -10.31 10.33 4.56
N ASN A 33 -11.40 11.09 4.46
CA ASN A 33 -12.64 10.76 5.15
C ASN A 33 -13.41 9.71 4.35
N PRO A 34 -14.12 8.79 5.02
CA PRO A 34 -14.93 7.80 4.35
C PRO A 34 -16.15 8.47 3.74
N TYR A 35 -16.60 7.94 2.62
CA TYR A 35 -17.88 8.31 2.03
C TYR A 35 -19.04 7.76 2.87
N THR A 36 -20.15 8.48 2.89
CA THR A 36 -21.40 7.91 3.39
C THR A 36 -21.86 6.78 2.47
N MET A 37 -22.71 5.87 2.97
CA MET A 37 -23.25 4.77 2.16
C MET A 37 -23.92 5.26 0.86
N ALA A 38 -24.65 6.38 0.91
CA ALA A 38 -25.33 6.93 -0.25
C ALA A 38 -24.34 7.44 -1.31
N GLU A 39 -23.32 8.20 -0.88
CA GLU A 39 -22.27 8.70 -1.78
C GLU A 39 -21.44 7.56 -2.36
N LEU A 40 -21.07 6.56 -1.54
CA LEU A 40 -20.30 5.41 -2.00
C LEU A 40 -21.08 4.57 -3.02
N THR A 41 -22.39 4.42 -2.84
CA THR A 41 -23.24 3.71 -3.81
C THR A 41 -23.25 4.45 -5.15
N GLU A 42 -23.46 5.76 -5.13
CA GLU A 42 -23.45 6.59 -6.35
C GLU A 42 -22.08 6.56 -7.04
N LEU A 43 -20.99 6.63 -6.27
CA LEU A 43 -19.64 6.57 -6.79
C LEU A 43 -19.32 5.20 -7.40
N ASN A 44 -19.77 4.11 -6.77
CA ASN A 44 -19.58 2.76 -7.27
C ASN A 44 -20.40 2.52 -8.55
N ASP A 45 -21.62 3.04 -8.64
CA ASP A 45 -22.41 3.02 -9.87
C ASP A 45 -21.72 3.81 -11.00
N HIS A 46 -21.14 4.98 -10.67
CA HIS A 46 -20.35 5.75 -11.63
C HIS A 46 -19.14 4.97 -12.14
N TYR A 47 -18.39 4.34 -11.23
CA TYR A 47 -17.24 3.49 -11.58
C TYR A 47 -17.64 2.34 -12.52
N HIS A 48 -18.73 1.62 -12.24
CA HIS A 48 -19.18 0.56 -13.13
C HIS A 48 -19.69 1.09 -14.47
N GLN A 49 -20.37 2.24 -14.51
CA GLN A 49 -20.80 2.87 -15.76
C GLN A 49 -19.62 3.31 -16.64
N LEU A 50 -18.60 3.92 -16.04
CA LEU A 50 -17.37 4.31 -16.74
C LEU A 50 -16.70 3.10 -17.42
N ASN A 51 -16.73 1.94 -16.75
CA ASN A 51 -16.16 0.69 -17.23
C ASN A 51 -17.16 -0.20 -17.99
N GLY A 52 -18.33 0.32 -18.37
CA GLY A 52 -19.35 -0.42 -19.14
C GLY A 52 -19.87 -1.69 -18.44
N GLY A 53 -19.79 -1.76 -17.12
CA GLY A 53 -20.12 -2.94 -16.31
C GLY A 53 -19.12 -4.09 -16.44
N ARG A 54 -17.98 -3.89 -17.10
CA ARG A 54 -17.01 -4.95 -17.37
C ARG A 54 -16.19 -5.33 -16.14
N ILE A 55 -15.81 -4.33 -15.36
CA ILE A 55 -15.00 -4.50 -14.16
C ILE A 55 -15.92 -4.81 -12.97
N CYS A 56 -15.73 -5.97 -12.37
CA CYS A 56 -16.57 -6.46 -11.28
C CYS A 56 -16.03 -6.13 -9.87
N SER A 57 -14.80 -5.63 -9.76
CA SER A 57 -14.31 -5.10 -8.48
C SER A 57 -15.08 -3.84 -8.10
N THR A 58 -14.96 -3.40 -6.85
CA THR A 58 -15.77 -2.31 -6.28
C THR A 58 -14.89 -1.19 -5.74
N LEU A 59 -15.50 -0.17 -5.13
CA LEU A 59 -14.80 0.86 -4.38
C LEU A 59 -14.90 0.64 -2.86
N ASN A 60 -13.78 0.75 -2.15
CA ASN A 60 -13.77 0.72 -0.68
C ASN A 60 -14.44 1.98 -0.08
N GLU A 61 -14.55 2.04 1.25
CA GLU A 61 -15.20 3.16 1.95
C GLU A 61 -14.56 4.54 1.71
N PHE A 62 -13.36 4.60 1.15
CA PHE A 62 -12.64 5.82 0.78
C PHE A 62 -12.72 6.15 -0.71
N GLY A 63 -13.49 5.37 -1.49
CA GLY A 63 -13.69 5.58 -2.92
C GLY A 63 -12.56 5.04 -3.81
N PHE A 64 -11.67 4.21 -3.27
CA PHE A 64 -10.57 3.62 -4.04
C PHE A 64 -10.89 2.21 -4.53
N THR A 65 -10.28 1.80 -5.65
CA THR A 65 -10.46 0.44 -6.19
C THR A 65 -10.04 -0.63 -5.19
N GLY A 66 -10.97 -1.49 -4.78
CA GLY A 66 -10.72 -2.48 -3.74
C GLY A 66 -11.97 -3.22 -3.28
N TYR A 67 -11.80 -4.08 -2.28
CA TYR A 67 -12.92 -4.76 -1.67
C TYR A 67 -13.68 -3.83 -0.72
N SER A 68 -14.99 -3.67 -0.93
CA SER A 68 -15.84 -2.84 -0.09
C SER A 68 -16.51 -3.68 1.00
N ARG A 69 -16.02 -3.59 2.23
CA ARG A 69 -16.69 -4.26 3.38
C ARG A 69 -18.02 -3.60 3.74
N VAL A 70 -18.21 -2.35 3.32
CA VAL A 70 -19.42 -1.57 3.58
C VAL A 70 -20.54 -1.94 2.61
N LEU A 71 -20.23 -2.07 1.31
CA LEU A 71 -21.21 -2.52 0.32
C LEU A 71 -21.48 -4.03 0.39
N PHE A 72 -20.52 -4.82 0.88
CA PHE A 72 -20.62 -6.28 0.97
C PHE A 72 -20.30 -6.77 2.41
N PRO A 73 -21.23 -6.61 3.37
CA PRO A 73 -20.99 -6.82 4.81
C PRO A 73 -20.76 -8.29 5.24
N ASN A 74 -20.67 -9.25 4.30
CA ASN A 74 -20.44 -10.68 4.57
C ASN A 74 -19.19 -11.23 3.88
N ASP A 75 -18.27 -10.36 3.44
CA ASP A 75 -17.09 -10.75 2.66
C ASP A 75 -17.45 -11.49 1.34
N GLU A 76 -18.66 -11.26 0.83
CA GLU A 76 -19.09 -11.76 -0.48
C GLU A 76 -18.27 -11.10 -1.58
N ASN A 77 -17.55 -11.89 -2.37
CA ASN A 77 -16.73 -11.38 -3.45
C ASN A 77 -17.61 -10.95 -4.64
N PRO A 78 -17.61 -9.65 -5.04
CA PRO A 78 -18.50 -9.11 -6.08
C PRO A 78 -18.23 -9.72 -7.46
N CYS A 79 -17.07 -10.34 -7.65
CA CYS A 79 -16.67 -10.97 -8.90
C CYS A 79 -17.05 -12.45 -9.01
N LEU A 80 -17.69 -13.06 -8.00
CA LEU A 80 -18.04 -14.49 -8.02
C LEU A 80 -19.02 -14.85 -9.14
N GLN A 81 -19.93 -13.94 -9.49
CA GLN A 81 -20.97 -14.18 -10.50
C GLN A 81 -20.68 -13.51 -11.84
N ARG A 82 -19.44 -13.05 -12.07
CA ARG A 82 -19.09 -12.39 -13.33
C ARG A 82 -19.22 -13.33 -14.52
N GLU A 83 -19.48 -12.76 -15.69
CA GLU A 83 -19.32 -13.47 -16.95
C GLU A 83 -17.83 -13.68 -17.24
N ILE A 84 -17.44 -14.95 -17.41
CA ILE A 84 -16.06 -15.35 -17.71
C ILE A 84 -15.91 -15.47 -19.22
N SER A 85 -14.98 -14.71 -19.80
CA SER A 85 -14.60 -14.87 -21.21
C SER A 85 -13.88 -16.20 -21.41
N ARG A 86 -14.41 -17.06 -22.29
CA ARG A 86 -13.90 -18.41 -22.56
C ARG A 86 -13.10 -18.48 -23.86
N ILE A 87 -12.17 -17.54 -24.00
CA ILE A 87 -11.29 -17.41 -25.17
C ILE A 87 -9.86 -17.61 -24.68
N GLU A 88 -9.12 -18.50 -25.34
CA GLU A 88 -7.70 -18.74 -25.03
C GLU A 88 -6.85 -17.51 -25.39
N ILE A 89 -5.95 -17.14 -24.48
CA ILE A 89 -5.02 -16.01 -24.61
C ILE A 89 -3.60 -16.54 -24.45
N LEU A 90 -2.85 -16.54 -25.56
CA LEU A 90 -1.53 -17.15 -25.61
C LEU A 90 -0.39 -16.22 -25.16
N ASP A 91 -0.61 -14.91 -25.21
CA ASP A 91 0.45 -13.91 -25.01
C ASP A 91 -0.02 -12.80 -24.06
N SER A 92 0.76 -12.57 -23.00
CA SER A 92 0.54 -11.53 -22.00
C SER A 92 1.11 -10.17 -22.40
N ASP A 93 2.07 -10.10 -23.31
CA ASP A 93 2.87 -8.90 -23.55
C ASP A 93 2.01 -7.73 -24.03
N SER A 94 1.07 -8.01 -24.93
CA SER A 94 0.09 -7.01 -25.41
C SER A 94 -0.95 -6.61 -24.36
N LEU A 95 -1.14 -7.39 -23.31
CA LEU A 95 -2.13 -7.15 -22.26
C LEU A 95 -1.61 -6.27 -21.13
N LEU A 96 -0.28 -6.18 -20.96
CA LEU A 96 0.32 -5.30 -19.94
C LEU A 96 -0.02 -3.83 -20.22
N ASP A 97 0.09 -3.40 -21.48
CA ASP A 97 -0.25 -2.03 -21.87
C ASP A 97 -1.75 -1.74 -21.67
N VAL A 98 -2.61 -2.73 -21.93
CA VAL A 98 -4.05 -2.62 -21.65
C VAL A 98 -4.28 -2.45 -20.15
N ALA A 99 -3.63 -3.26 -19.30
CA ALA A 99 -3.74 -3.15 -17.85
C ALA A 99 -3.31 -1.77 -17.35
N LYS A 100 -2.13 -1.28 -17.78
CA LYS A 100 -1.63 0.04 -17.42
C LYS A 100 -2.54 1.16 -17.88
N GLN A 101 -3.02 1.10 -19.12
CA GLN A 101 -3.89 2.11 -19.68
C GLN A 101 -5.24 2.18 -18.95
N THR A 102 -5.86 1.05 -18.63
CA THR A 102 -7.11 1.04 -17.86
C THR A 102 -6.93 1.60 -16.45
N LEU A 103 -5.78 1.40 -15.80
CA LEU A 103 -5.50 2.03 -14.51
C LEU A 103 -5.48 3.56 -14.60
N LEU A 104 -4.90 4.11 -15.67
CA LEU A 104 -4.87 5.55 -15.94
C LEU A 104 -6.27 6.09 -16.30
N GLU A 105 -7.06 5.34 -17.08
CA GLU A 105 -8.45 5.69 -17.37
C GLU A 105 -9.33 5.72 -16.11
N ASN A 106 -8.97 4.91 -15.11
CA ASN A 106 -9.60 4.87 -13.80
C ASN A 106 -8.83 5.67 -12.73
N GLN A 107 -8.01 6.66 -13.11
CA GLN A 107 -7.17 7.43 -12.18
C GLN A 107 -7.96 8.08 -11.02
N GLU A 108 -9.25 8.39 -11.21
CA GLU A 108 -10.12 8.91 -10.15
C GLU A 108 -10.26 7.95 -8.96
N PHE A 109 -10.14 6.64 -9.20
CA PHE A 109 -10.34 5.58 -8.22
C PHE A 109 -9.05 4.83 -7.87
N THR A 110 -8.12 4.73 -8.82
CA THR A 110 -6.83 4.05 -8.64
C THR A 110 -5.74 5.00 -8.14
N MET A 111 -5.91 6.31 -8.34
CA MET A 111 -4.89 7.36 -8.15
C MET A 111 -3.62 7.17 -8.97
N VAL A 112 -3.65 6.31 -10.00
CA VAL A 112 -2.55 6.15 -10.95
C VAL A 112 -2.63 7.26 -11.99
N THR A 113 -1.75 8.25 -11.90
CA THR A 113 -1.69 9.38 -12.85
C THR A 113 -0.58 9.23 -13.90
N ASP A 114 0.38 8.32 -13.67
CA ASP A 114 1.51 8.06 -14.56
C ASP A 114 1.83 6.56 -14.61
N THR A 115 1.64 5.95 -15.76
CA THR A 115 1.83 4.51 -15.98
C THR A 115 3.31 4.09 -16.06
N SER A 116 4.23 5.06 -16.18
CA SER A 116 5.67 4.80 -16.15
C SER A 116 6.16 4.46 -14.74
N LEU A 117 5.44 4.90 -13.71
CA LEU A 117 5.71 4.59 -12.31
C LEU A 117 5.19 3.20 -11.89
N LEU A 118 4.36 2.56 -12.72
CA LEU A 118 3.89 1.19 -12.49
C LEU A 118 5.01 0.19 -12.83
N GLU A 119 5.75 -0.24 -11.82
CA GLU A 119 6.73 -1.31 -11.89
C GLU A 119 6.00 -2.66 -11.81
N LEU A 120 6.14 -3.49 -12.84
CA LEU A 120 5.53 -4.83 -12.87
C LEU A 120 6.36 -5.78 -12.00
N GLU A 121 5.72 -6.39 -11.01
CA GLU A 121 6.35 -7.33 -10.09
C GLU A 121 6.12 -8.77 -10.54
N GLU A 122 4.87 -9.12 -10.87
CA GLU A 122 4.48 -10.49 -11.20
C GLU A 122 3.46 -10.55 -12.34
N VAL A 123 3.57 -11.60 -13.16
CA VAL A 123 2.61 -11.95 -14.21
C VAL A 123 2.24 -13.43 -14.06
N PHE A 124 0.94 -13.71 -13.90
CA PHE A 124 0.45 -15.07 -13.74
C PHE A 124 -0.67 -15.40 -14.72
N PRO A 125 -0.59 -16.54 -15.43
CA PRO A 125 -1.70 -17.04 -16.21
C PRO A 125 -2.77 -17.64 -15.31
N LEU A 126 -4.03 -17.40 -15.64
CA LEU A 126 -5.19 -17.99 -14.99
C LEU A 126 -5.93 -18.87 -15.99
N TYR A 127 -6.10 -20.12 -15.57
CA TYR A 127 -6.62 -21.17 -16.42
C TYR A 127 -8.12 -21.36 -16.24
N GLY A 128 -8.79 -21.72 -17.32
CA GLY A 128 -10.17 -22.16 -17.34
C GLY A 128 -10.46 -22.94 -18.61
N CYS A 129 -11.69 -23.42 -18.73
CA CYS A 129 -12.11 -24.17 -19.91
C CYS A 129 -12.64 -23.24 -21.01
N THR A 130 -12.28 -23.53 -22.25
CA THR A 130 -12.95 -22.96 -23.44
C THR A 130 -14.06 -23.90 -23.91
N ILE A 131 -13.85 -25.21 -23.75
CA ILE A 131 -14.83 -26.29 -23.92
C ILE A 131 -15.07 -26.89 -22.52
N CYS A 132 -16.21 -26.59 -21.93
CA CYS A 132 -16.47 -26.90 -20.52
C CYS A 132 -17.40 -28.08 -20.28
N GLU A 133 -17.97 -28.65 -21.35
CA GLU A 133 -18.89 -29.77 -21.29
C GLU A 133 -18.53 -30.81 -22.35
N GLY A 134 -18.80 -32.08 -22.04
CA GLY A 134 -18.52 -33.21 -22.94
C GLY A 134 -17.17 -33.90 -22.67
N PRO A 135 -16.81 -34.88 -23.50
CA PRO A 135 -15.62 -35.72 -23.28
C PRO A 135 -14.29 -35.02 -23.59
N GLU A 136 -14.31 -33.86 -24.23
CA GLU A 136 -13.14 -33.11 -24.70
C GLU A 136 -12.94 -31.81 -23.93
N THR A 137 -13.28 -31.80 -22.63
CA THR A 137 -13.06 -30.61 -21.79
C THR A 137 -11.59 -30.23 -21.76
N ASP A 138 -11.30 -28.95 -21.87
CA ASP A 138 -9.93 -28.43 -21.92
C ASP A 138 -9.62 -27.52 -20.72
N ASN A 139 -8.34 -27.16 -20.62
CA ASN A 139 -7.85 -26.20 -19.64
C ASN A 139 -6.82 -25.29 -20.31
N LYS A 140 -7.19 -24.04 -20.53
CA LYS A 140 -6.46 -23.04 -21.31
C LYS A 140 -6.26 -21.78 -20.50
N ILE A 141 -5.26 -20.99 -20.86
CA ILE A 141 -5.09 -19.66 -20.28
C ILE A 141 -6.20 -18.78 -20.87
N ILE A 142 -7.13 -18.35 -20.05
CA ILE A 142 -8.26 -17.50 -20.48
C ILE A 142 -8.15 -16.08 -19.91
N GLU A 143 -7.20 -15.86 -19.00
CA GLU A 143 -7.00 -14.59 -18.32
C GLU A 143 -5.56 -14.49 -17.79
N TRP A 144 -5.07 -13.27 -17.64
CA TRP A 144 -3.78 -12.95 -17.06
C TRP A 144 -3.93 -12.02 -15.87
N LYS A 145 -3.20 -12.30 -14.79
CA LYS A 145 -3.07 -11.46 -13.60
C LYS A 145 -1.74 -10.71 -13.67
N PHE A 146 -1.79 -9.39 -13.57
CA PHE A 146 -0.64 -8.50 -13.44
C PHE A 146 -0.62 -7.91 -12.04
N ARG A 147 0.49 -8.04 -11.32
CA ARG A 147 0.70 -7.40 -10.01
C ARG A 147 1.79 -6.34 -10.16
N PHE A 148 1.43 -5.10 -9.84
CA PHE A 148 2.35 -3.97 -9.80
C PHE A 148 2.80 -3.74 -8.36
N SER A 149 4.08 -3.37 -8.20
CA SER A 149 4.66 -3.10 -6.89
C SER A 149 3.96 -1.91 -6.21
N SER A 150 4.14 -1.80 -4.90
CA SER A 150 3.72 -0.64 -4.12
C SER A 150 4.20 0.69 -4.70
N GLN A 151 3.37 1.70 -4.55
CA GLN A 151 3.67 3.10 -4.82
C GLN A 151 4.92 3.53 -4.03
N LYS A 152 5.66 4.49 -4.58
CA LYS A 152 6.77 5.16 -3.90
C LYS A 152 6.55 6.68 -3.96
N PHE A 153 6.81 7.37 -2.85
CA PHE A 153 7.02 8.82 -2.85
C PHE A 153 8.51 9.09 -2.73
N GLY A 154 9.11 9.56 -3.84
CA GLY A 154 10.57 9.53 -3.99
C GLY A 154 11.08 8.09 -3.91
N ASN A 155 11.93 7.79 -2.92
CA ASN A 155 12.47 6.45 -2.68
C ASN A 155 11.80 5.73 -1.49
N ILE A 156 10.74 6.29 -0.91
CA ILE A 156 10.09 5.73 0.27
C ILE A 156 8.83 4.96 -0.19
N PRO A 157 8.74 3.65 0.06
CA PRO A 157 7.55 2.87 -0.27
C PRO A 157 6.33 3.32 0.54
N VAL A 158 5.16 3.18 -0.07
CA VAL A 158 3.85 3.34 0.57
C VAL A 158 3.25 1.95 0.77
N GLU A 159 3.01 1.57 2.01
CA GLU A 159 2.49 0.24 2.35
C GLU A 159 1.07 0.04 1.81
N ASN A 160 0.74 -1.20 1.46
CA ASN A 160 -0.58 -1.62 0.99
C ASN A 160 -1.07 -0.85 -0.25
N THR A 161 -0.18 -0.53 -1.20
CA THR A 161 -0.52 0.19 -2.44
C THR A 161 -0.20 -0.60 -3.72
N GLU A 162 0.08 -1.90 -3.58
CA GLU A 162 0.16 -2.78 -4.74
C GLU A 162 -1.16 -2.79 -5.49
N ILE A 163 -1.08 -2.83 -6.82
CA ILE A 163 -2.26 -2.89 -7.68
C ILE A 163 -2.22 -4.19 -8.45
N THR A 164 -3.30 -4.96 -8.37
CA THR A 164 -3.49 -6.18 -9.16
C THR A 164 -4.57 -5.97 -10.20
N VAL A 165 -4.25 -6.25 -11.46
CA VAL A 165 -5.18 -6.15 -12.59
C VAL A 165 -5.34 -7.51 -13.25
N PHE A 166 -6.58 -7.86 -13.60
CA PHE A 166 -6.89 -9.08 -14.32
C PHE A 166 -7.44 -8.75 -15.70
N VAL A 167 -6.88 -9.37 -16.74
CA VAL A 167 -7.17 -9.08 -18.14
C VAL A 167 -7.55 -10.37 -18.85
N ASP A 168 -8.72 -10.39 -19.50
CA ASP A 168 -9.11 -11.47 -20.41
C ASP A 168 -9.23 -10.95 -21.85
N ALA A 169 -9.75 -11.79 -22.75
CA ALA A 169 -9.82 -11.49 -24.18
C ALA A 169 -10.72 -10.28 -24.51
N LEU A 170 -11.54 -9.82 -23.57
CA LEU A 170 -12.40 -8.64 -23.71
C LEU A 170 -11.84 -7.39 -23.00
N GLY A 171 -10.66 -7.48 -22.39
CA GLY A 171 -10.01 -6.41 -21.64
C GLY A 171 -9.97 -6.65 -20.13
N VAL A 172 -9.75 -5.57 -19.37
CA VAL A 172 -9.68 -5.63 -17.90
C VAL A 172 -11.05 -5.98 -17.32
N ASN A 173 -11.07 -6.97 -16.41
CA ASN A 173 -12.29 -7.38 -15.72
C ASN A 173 -12.22 -7.18 -14.19
N ARG A 174 -11.03 -6.93 -13.63
CA ARG A 174 -10.82 -6.69 -12.21
C ARG A 174 -9.64 -5.75 -11.97
N ILE A 175 -9.81 -4.85 -11.02
CA ILE A 175 -8.75 -4.00 -10.45
C ILE A 175 -8.85 -4.09 -8.92
N TRP A 176 -7.74 -4.42 -8.27
CA TRP A 176 -7.65 -4.45 -6.81
C TRP A 176 -6.45 -3.66 -6.34
N GLY A 177 -6.64 -2.85 -5.29
CA GLY A 177 -5.61 -1.97 -4.77
C GLY A 177 -5.63 -0.62 -5.45
N ASN A 178 -4.93 0.33 -4.85
CA ASN A 178 -4.90 1.72 -5.26
C ASN A 178 -3.62 2.39 -4.80
N TRP A 179 -3.34 3.55 -5.37
CA TRP A 179 -2.34 4.49 -4.88
C TRP A 179 -3.00 5.59 -4.05
N TYR A 180 -2.17 6.43 -3.45
CA TYR A 180 -2.60 7.64 -2.76
C TYR A 180 -2.04 8.88 -3.46
N GLN A 181 -2.73 10.00 -3.30
CA GLN A 181 -2.19 11.28 -3.76
C GLN A 181 -0.91 11.63 -3.00
N GLU A 182 -0.02 12.38 -3.66
CA GLU A 182 1.28 12.74 -3.10
C GLU A 182 1.16 13.42 -1.73
N VAL A 183 1.90 12.89 -0.76
CA VAL A 183 1.96 13.44 0.59
C VAL A 183 3.02 14.52 0.65
N LYS A 184 2.63 15.73 1.04
CA LYS A 184 3.56 16.78 1.45
C LYS A 184 4.20 16.46 2.81
N SER A 185 5.10 15.50 2.82
CA SER A 185 5.91 15.18 4.00
C SER A 185 7.21 16.00 3.94
N TYR A 186 7.14 17.31 4.21
CA TYR A 186 8.28 18.23 4.16
C TYR A 186 9.35 17.94 5.24
N GLY A 187 10.10 16.84 5.10
CA GLY A 187 11.22 16.51 6.00
C GLY A 187 10.85 16.32 7.48
N LEU A 188 9.56 16.27 7.81
CA LEU A 188 9.03 16.15 9.17
C LEU A 188 9.48 14.82 9.81
N ILE A 189 10.56 14.88 10.58
CA ILE A 189 11.09 13.78 11.38
C ILE A 189 11.43 14.39 12.74
N ASN A 190 10.58 14.15 13.74
CA ASN A 190 10.87 14.52 15.13
C ASN A 190 11.50 13.36 15.90
N ILE A 191 11.18 12.13 15.46
CA ILE A 191 11.59 10.91 16.11
C ILE A 191 12.71 10.28 15.28
N GLY A 192 13.89 10.15 15.88
CA GLY A 192 15.00 9.43 15.26
C GLY A 192 14.80 7.91 15.33
N TYR A 193 15.46 7.14 14.46
CA TYR A 193 15.34 5.69 14.44
C TYR A 193 15.65 5.01 15.79
N MET A 194 16.63 5.52 16.56
CA MET A 194 16.94 4.99 17.90
C MET A 194 15.79 5.19 18.89
N GLN A 195 15.08 6.32 18.80
CA GLN A 195 13.92 6.58 19.64
C GLN A 195 12.74 5.69 19.24
N ALA A 196 12.56 5.44 17.94
CA ALA A 196 11.58 4.48 17.44
C ALA A 196 11.87 3.05 17.95
N GLN A 197 13.12 2.59 17.90
CA GLN A 197 13.52 1.30 18.47
C GLN A 197 13.29 1.23 19.99
N GLU A 198 13.65 2.28 20.73
CA GLU A 198 13.43 2.30 22.18
C GLU A 198 11.92 2.27 22.52
N SER A 199 11.06 2.88 21.70
CA SER A 199 9.60 2.90 21.91
C SER A 199 8.93 1.52 21.82
N VAL A 200 9.56 0.57 21.10
CA VAL A 200 9.05 -0.79 20.93
C VAL A 200 9.73 -1.81 21.86
N LYS A 201 10.77 -1.40 22.57
CA LYS A 201 11.45 -2.26 23.55
C LYS A 201 10.53 -2.58 24.73
N GLY A 202 10.55 -3.84 25.18
CA GLY A 202 9.72 -4.31 26.29
C GLY A 202 8.28 -4.63 25.91
N TRP A 203 7.86 -4.42 24.65
CA TRP A 203 6.59 -4.95 24.16
C TRP A 203 6.58 -6.48 24.23
N GLN A 204 5.39 -7.04 24.43
CA GLN A 204 5.20 -8.46 24.67
C GLN A 204 4.21 -9.04 23.68
N PHE A 205 4.54 -10.20 23.13
CA PHE A 205 3.68 -10.97 22.23
C PHE A 205 3.36 -12.32 22.88
N ASP A 206 2.07 -12.62 22.97
CA ASP A 206 1.62 -13.94 23.38
C ASP A 206 1.81 -14.91 22.21
N MET A 207 2.72 -15.87 22.38
CA MET A 207 3.03 -16.83 21.34
C MET A 207 2.03 -17.97 21.26
N ASN A 208 1.14 -18.13 22.24
CA ASN A 208 0.15 -19.21 22.21
C ASN A 208 -0.80 -19.03 21.02
N GLU A 209 -1.21 -17.78 20.74
CA GLU A 209 -2.10 -17.49 19.61
C GLU A 209 -1.43 -17.70 18.24
N ILE A 210 -0.10 -17.65 18.17
CA ILE A 210 0.65 -17.69 16.92
C ILE A 210 1.25 -19.08 16.66
N THR A 211 1.89 -19.67 17.67
CA THR A 211 2.62 -20.94 17.57
C THR A 211 2.00 -22.07 18.39
N GLY A 212 0.99 -21.78 19.22
CA GLY A 212 0.42 -22.74 20.19
C GLY A 212 1.31 -23.00 21.41
N GLU A 213 2.47 -22.32 21.51
CA GLU A 213 3.37 -22.45 22.64
C GLU A 213 3.01 -21.44 23.74
N ASP A 214 2.82 -21.92 24.97
CA ASP A 214 2.58 -21.06 26.15
C ASP A 214 3.85 -20.33 26.58
N TYR A 215 4.19 -19.28 25.84
CA TYR A 215 5.38 -18.46 26.02
C TYR A 215 5.10 -17.02 25.60
N ILE A 216 5.68 -16.06 26.34
CA ILE A 216 5.60 -14.64 26.01
C ILE A 216 6.96 -14.20 25.46
N PHE A 217 6.99 -13.80 24.19
CA PHE A 217 8.15 -13.13 23.63
C PHE A 217 8.17 -11.67 24.09
N THR A 218 9.32 -11.21 24.58
CA THR A 218 9.53 -9.79 24.95
C THR A 218 10.56 -9.17 24.01
N VAL A 219 10.23 -8.03 23.42
CA VAL A 219 11.12 -7.29 22.53
C VAL A 219 12.32 -6.77 23.31
N THR A 220 13.52 -7.11 22.85
CA THR A 220 14.78 -6.67 23.44
C THR A 220 15.65 -5.99 22.39
N GLU A 221 16.74 -5.36 22.83
CA GLU A 221 17.73 -4.75 21.91
C GLU A 221 18.30 -5.78 20.91
N THR A 222 18.53 -7.01 21.36
CA THR A 222 19.04 -8.08 20.50
C THR A 222 18.02 -8.58 19.47
N SER A 223 16.74 -8.22 19.64
CA SER A 223 15.69 -8.52 18.67
C SER A 223 15.62 -7.46 17.56
N MET A 224 16.30 -6.32 17.69
CA MET A 224 16.22 -5.19 16.75
C MET A 224 17.59 -4.85 16.17
N THR A 225 18.21 -5.83 15.52
CA THR A 225 19.57 -5.69 14.96
C THR A 225 19.61 -4.91 13.66
N GLU A 226 18.48 -4.81 12.96
CA GLU A 226 18.37 -4.11 11.69
C GLU A 226 18.02 -2.64 11.89
N GLN A 227 18.50 -1.80 10.98
CA GLN A 227 18.23 -0.37 11.04
C GLN A 227 16.79 -0.11 10.55
N PRO A 228 15.99 0.67 11.31
CA PRO A 228 14.67 1.05 10.85
C PRO A 228 14.70 1.85 9.55
N GLU A 229 13.71 1.61 8.69
CA GLU A 229 13.56 2.31 7.41
C GLU A 229 12.31 3.19 7.41
N PHE A 230 12.30 4.21 6.56
CA PHE A 230 11.06 4.96 6.36
C PHE A 230 10.08 4.19 5.50
N ARG A 231 8.80 4.29 5.87
CA ARG A 231 7.63 3.87 5.10
C ARG A 231 6.53 4.91 5.23
N PHE A 232 5.67 5.01 4.23
CA PHE A 232 4.37 5.64 4.40
C PHE A 232 3.34 4.54 4.69
N LEU A 233 2.64 4.67 5.81
CA LEU A 233 1.62 3.73 6.26
C LEU A 233 0.24 4.37 6.17
N PRO A 234 -0.68 3.85 5.35
CA PRO A 234 -2.10 4.13 5.48
C PRO A 234 -2.60 3.53 6.80
N HIS A 235 -2.98 4.38 7.75
CA HIS A 235 -3.40 4.00 9.08
C HIS A 235 -4.83 4.45 9.32
N LEU A 236 -5.71 3.51 9.68
CA LEU A 236 -7.09 3.83 10.03
C LEU A 236 -7.14 4.34 11.46
N ASN A 237 -7.44 5.62 11.64
CA ASN A 237 -7.64 6.25 12.94
C ASN A 237 -9.13 6.55 13.13
N ARG A 238 -9.81 5.70 13.93
CA ARG A 238 -11.27 5.63 14.03
C ARG A 238 -11.87 5.31 12.66
N ASP A 239 -12.47 6.30 11.99
CA ASP A 239 -13.11 6.14 10.69
C ASP A 239 -12.34 6.87 9.57
N THR A 240 -11.26 7.59 9.90
CA THR A 240 -10.49 8.38 8.94
C THR A 240 -9.20 7.66 8.58
N LEU A 241 -8.93 7.54 7.27
CA LEU A 241 -7.66 7.03 6.79
C LEU A 241 -6.61 8.14 6.88
N GLU A 242 -5.54 7.91 7.62
CA GLU A 242 -4.43 8.83 7.77
C GLU A 242 -3.18 8.24 7.12
N LEU A 243 -2.61 8.93 6.13
CA LEU A 243 -1.36 8.52 5.53
C LEU A 243 -0.19 9.10 6.32
N ARG A 244 0.45 8.25 7.12
CA ARG A 244 1.48 8.63 8.09
C ARG A 244 2.86 8.20 7.63
N LYS A 245 3.86 9.04 7.83
CA LYS A 245 5.26 8.65 7.65
C LYS A 245 5.74 7.99 8.93
N SER A 246 6.24 6.76 8.80
CA SER A 246 6.62 5.92 9.93
C SER A 246 8.02 5.33 9.76
N TRP A 247 8.66 5.04 10.88
CA TRP A 247 9.75 4.06 10.95
C TRP A 247 9.15 2.66 10.94
N LEU A 248 9.62 1.84 10.01
CA LEU A 248 9.48 0.39 10.02
C LEU A 248 10.64 -0.16 10.87
N VAL A 249 10.34 -0.61 12.09
CA VAL A 249 11.32 -1.23 12.99
C VAL A 249 11.21 -2.75 12.88
N PRO A 250 12.22 -3.44 12.34
CA PRO A 250 12.24 -4.91 12.30
C PRO A 250 12.53 -5.49 13.69
N ILE A 251 11.72 -6.46 14.09
CA ILE A 251 11.83 -7.21 15.34
C ILE A 251 11.97 -8.69 14.99
N MET A 252 13.16 -9.23 15.16
CA MET A 252 13.49 -10.62 14.79
C MET A 252 13.09 -11.61 15.89
N TYR A 253 12.46 -12.70 15.46
CA TYR A 253 12.09 -13.86 16.25
C TYR A 253 12.24 -15.10 15.37
N ASP A 254 13.49 -15.52 15.15
CA ASP A 254 13.85 -16.60 14.21
C ASP A 254 13.30 -17.97 14.68
N LYS A 255 12.08 -18.33 14.25
CA LYS A 255 11.44 -19.64 14.43
C LYS A 255 10.71 -20.09 13.16
N GLU A 256 10.45 -21.39 13.03
CA GLU A 256 9.89 -22.01 11.81
C GLU A 256 8.53 -21.45 11.35
N LEU A 257 7.72 -20.84 12.24
CA LEU A 257 6.37 -20.39 11.94
C LEU A 257 6.26 -18.89 11.62
N ILE A 258 7.11 -18.06 12.22
CA ILE A 258 7.19 -16.61 11.97
C ILE A 258 8.64 -16.18 12.08
N GLU A 259 9.04 -15.21 11.26
CA GLU A 259 10.39 -14.64 11.31
C GLU A 259 10.50 -13.50 12.33
N GLY A 260 9.37 -12.90 12.71
CA GLY A 260 9.34 -11.74 13.58
C GLY A 260 8.15 -10.83 13.34
N TRP A 261 8.35 -9.54 13.63
CA TRP A 261 7.37 -8.48 13.42
C TRP A 261 8.01 -7.23 12.83
N HIS A 262 7.21 -6.50 12.08
CA HIS A 262 7.42 -5.12 11.72
C HIS A 262 6.59 -4.22 12.63
N ALA A 263 7.26 -3.32 13.36
CA ALA A 263 6.59 -2.29 14.13
C ALA A 263 6.63 -0.96 13.39
N TYR A 264 5.46 -0.35 13.17
CA TYR A 264 5.34 0.95 12.52
C TYR A 264 5.20 2.03 13.57
N VAL A 265 6.21 2.88 13.71
CA VAL A 265 6.23 4.00 14.68
C VAL A 265 6.15 5.31 13.91
N ASP A 266 5.18 6.17 14.23
CA ASP A 266 5.02 7.48 13.58
C ASP A 266 6.30 8.32 13.74
N ALA A 267 6.87 8.78 12.63
CA ALA A 267 8.15 9.48 12.62
C ALA A 267 8.07 10.91 13.20
N TYR A 268 6.85 11.42 13.43
CA TYR A 268 6.59 12.75 13.97
C TYR A 268 6.10 12.70 15.43
N GLU A 269 5.16 11.81 15.74
CA GLU A 269 4.56 11.72 17.09
C GLU A 269 5.25 10.67 17.98
N GLY A 270 5.93 9.69 17.39
CA GLY A 270 6.55 8.57 18.12
C GLY A 270 5.54 7.54 18.63
N THR A 271 4.30 7.64 18.18
CA THR A 271 3.23 6.71 18.52
C THR A 271 3.40 5.42 17.72
N LEU A 272 3.25 4.28 18.38
CA LEU A 272 3.15 2.99 17.69
C LEU A 272 1.80 2.93 16.97
N LEU A 273 1.84 2.72 15.66
CA LEU A 273 0.67 2.66 14.78
C LEU A 273 0.16 1.23 14.60
N ARG A 274 1.07 0.26 14.43
CA ARG A 274 0.73 -1.13 14.11
C ARG A 274 1.92 -2.07 14.34
N PHE A 275 1.64 -3.32 14.69
CA PHE A 275 2.54 -4.45 14.47
C PHE A 275 2.02 -5.32 13.33
N GLU A 276 2.93 -5.84 12.53
CA GLU A 276 2.66 -6.76 11.44
C GLU A 276 3.60 -7.95 11.53
N THR A 277 3.07 -9.16 11.53
CA THR A 277 3.88 -10.37 11.66
C THR A 277 4.56 -10.70 10.32
N ILE A 278 5.80 -11.18 10.38
CA ILE A 278 6.61 -11.54 9.21
C ILE A 278 6.62 -13.06 9.06
N GLY A 279 6.40 -13.55 7.84
CA GLY A 279 6.63 -14.95 7.50
C GLY A 279 5.60 -15.95 8.06
N LEU A 280 4.38 -15.50 8.41
CA LEU A 280 3.29 -16.43 8.70
C LEU A 280 3.05 -17.29 7.45
N GLN A 281 3.41 -18.57 7.52
CA GLN A 281 2.94 -19.53 6.53
C GLN A 281 1.44 -19.68 6.76
N ASP A 282 0.64 -19.30 5.76
CA ASP A 282 -0.80 -19.56 5.72
C ASP A 282 -1.05 -21.07 5.70
N ASN A 283 -0.97 -21.70 6.88
CA ASN A 283 -1.47 -23.06 7.12
C ASN A 283 -2.83 -22.95 7.81
N LEU A 284 -3.83 -22.45 7.09
CA LEU A 284 -5.26 -22.68 7.35
C LEU A 284 -6.02 -22.89 6.04
#